data_AF-A0A6F8XLR0-F1
#
_entry.id   AF-A0A6F8XLR0-F1
#
_cell.length_a   1.000
_cell.length_b   1.000
_cell.length_c   1.000
_cell.angle_alpha   90.00
_cell.angle_beta   90.00
_cell.angle_gamma   90.00
#
_symmetry.space_group_name_H-M   'P 1'
#
loop_
_entity.id
_entity.type
_entity.pdbx_description
1 polymer ?
#
loop_
_entity_poly.entity_id
_entity_poly.type
_entity_poly.pdbx_seq_one_letter_code
_entity_poly.pdbx_strand_id
1 'polypeptide(L)'
;MYKLALSVRRGEPGTEIRDEWLWGSATETVWEFRSDRPLPGTRALLPLLQLDYAPPTDLCGTVSAGHPHRLPVTVRQQPGLPAPRGARITVDVSFDEGLSWRAARINGTGREVVATIAAGGAPGGTVSLRVRARDTAGNAIEQTVLRAYGLR
;
A
#
# COMPACT_ATOMS: atom_id res chain seq x y z
N MET A 1 -0.94 -14.16 18.92
CA MET A 1 -0.98 -13.14 17.84
C MET A 1 0.33 -13.24 17.11
N TYR A 2 0.32 -13.29 15.78
CA TYR A 2 1.50 -13.47 14.94
C TYR A 2 1.82 -12.19 14.19
N LYS A 3 3.10 -12.00 13.87
CA LYS A 3 3.61 -10.92 13.04
C LYS A 3 4.41 -11.52 11.89
N LEU A 4 4.12 -11.10 10.67
CA LEU A 4 4.87 -11.44 9.46
C LEU A 4 5.39 -10.14 8.84
N ALA A 5 6.68 -10.08 8.51
CA ALA A 5 7.29 -8.95 7.83
C ALA A 5 7.90 -9.41 6.51
N LEU A 6 7.63 -8.67 5.44
CA LEU A 6 8.18 -8.88 4.11
C LEU A 6 8.80 -7.57 3.61
N SER A 7 10.03 -7.65 3.14
CA SER A 7 10.72 -6.54 2.49
C SER A 7 11.11 -6.96 1.08
N VAL A 8 10.69 -6.16 0.10
CA VAL A 8 11.07 -6.31 -1.31
C VAL A 8 11.84 -5.06 -1.69
N ARG A 9 13.02 -5.23 -2.29
CA ARG A 9 13.84 -4.12 -2.79
C ARG A 9 14.29 -4.45 -4.20
N ARG A 10 14.34 -3.45 -5.08
CA ARG A 10 14.99 -3.60 -6.38
C ARG A 10 16.50 -3.76 -6.14
N GLY A 11 17.10 -4.79 -6.75
CA GLY A 11 18.56 -5.00 -6.75
C GLY A 11 19.29 -4.01 -7.68
N GLU A 12 20.61 -3.88 -7.52
CA GLU A 12 21.44 -2.92 -8.28
C GLU A 12 21.38 -3.13 -9.81
N PRO A 13 21.52 -2.06 -10.60
CA PRO A 13 21.51 -2.14 -12.06
C PRO A 13 22.81 -2.77 -12.58
N GLY A 14 22.76 -4.06 -12.91
CA GLY A 14 23.87 -4.79 -13.56
C GLY A 14 23.41 -5.82 -14.60
N THR A 15 22.12 -5.85 -14.95
CA THR A 15 21.57 -6.77 -15.95
C THR A 15 20.40 -6.05 -16.61
N GLU A 16 20.35 -6.01 -17.94
CA GLU A 16 19.32 -5.31 -18.73
C GLU A 16 17.92 -5.50 -18.14
N ILE A 17 17.32 -4.42 -17.64
CA ILE A 17 15.91 -4.41 -17.24
C ILE A 17 15.18 -3.42 -18.14
N ARG A 18 14.26 -3.97 -18.92
CA ARG A 18 13.32 -3.26 -19.79
C ARG A 18 12.45 -2.30 -18.97
N ASP A 19 12.15 -1.15 -19.56
CA ASP A 19 11.48 0.06 -19.02
C ASP A 19 10.03 -0.10 -18.48
N GLU A 20 9.65 -1.23 -17.89
CA GLU A 20 8.26 -1.51 -17.52
C GLU A 20 7.94 -1.33 -16.02
N TRP A 21 8.91 -0.92 -15.20
CA TRP A 21 8.76 -0.71 -13.75
C TRP A 21 9.37 0.62 -13.31
N LEU A 22 8.69 1.74 -13.55
CA LEU A 22 9.33 3.06 -13.61
C LEU A 22 9.70 3.71 -12.26
N TRP A 23 9.05 3.38 -11.14
CA TRP A 23 9.23 4.17 -9.91
C TRP A 23 9.51 3.37 -8.63
N GLY A 24 8.78 2.29 -8.35
CA GLY A 24 8.87 1.57 -7.07
C GLY A 24 10.25 0.96 -6.80
N SER A 25 10.95 1.45 -5.79
CA SER A 25 12.30 0.98 -5.43
C SER A 25 12.30 0.00 -4.25
N ALA A 26 11.35 0.13 -3.33
CA ALA A 26 11.20 -0.75 -2.18
C ALA A 26 9.75 -0.81 -1.68
N THR A 27 9.35 -1.98 -1.18
CA THR A 27 8.10 -2.19 -0.46
C THR A 27 8.37 -2.97 0.82
N GLU A 28 7.90 -2.44 1.94
CA GLU A 28 7.92 -3.10 3.24
C GLU A 28 6.47 -3.35 3.66
N THR A 29 6.13 -4.59 3.97
CA THR A 29 4.79 -4.97 4.41
C THR A 29 4.87 -5.76 5.71
N VAL A 30 4.08 -5.35 6.68
CA VAL A 30 3.98 -5.99 7.99
C VAL A 30 2.53 -6.38 8.21
N TRP A 31 2.29 -7.65 8.51
CA TRP A 31 0.99 -8.17 8.89
C TRP A 31 0.96 -8.55 10.37
N GLU A 32 -0.18 -8.30 11.01
CA GLU A 32 -0.54 -8.88 12.30
C GLU A 32 -1.82 -9.69 12.12
N PHE A 33 -1.82 -10.94 12.59
CA PHE A 33 -2.96 -11.84 12.42
C PHE A 33 -3.03 -12.92 13.51
N ARG A 34 -4.16 -13.62 13.57
CA ARG A 34 -4.32 -14.85 14.38
C ARG A 34 -4.23 -16.07 13.48
N SER A 35 -3.62 -17.13 13.99
CA SER A 35 -3.50 -18.42 13.31
C SER A 35 -3.61 -19.52 14.35
N ASP A 36 -4.35 -20.58 14.02
CA ASP A 36 -4.42 -21.78 14.84
C ASP A 36 -3.87 -22.96 14.04
N ARG A 37 -3.39 -23.99 14.75
CA ARG A 37 -2.88 -25.19 14.10
C ARG A 37 -4.05 -25.93 13.45
N PRO A 38 -4.02 -26.18 12.13
CA PRO A 38 -5.08 -26.92 11.46
C PRO A 38 -5.08 -28.39 11.91
N LEU A 39 -6.23 -29.06 11.73
CA LEU A 39 -6.34 -30.50 11.97
C LEU A 39 -5.34 -31.28 11.08
N PRO A 40 -4.84 -32.45 11.52
CA PRO A 40 -3.97 -33.28 10.70
C PRO A 40 -4.55 -33.52 9.30
N GLY A 41 -3.75 -33.33 8.26
CA GLY A 41 -4.16 -33.50 6.87
C GLY A 41 -4.94 -32.31 6.26
N THR A 42 -5.20 -31.25 7.01
CA THR A 42 -5.90 -30.04 6.52
C THR A 42 -4.96 -28.83 6.40
N ARG A 43 -5.36 -27.85 5.57
CA ARG A 43 -4.68 -26.55 5.44
C ARG A 43 -5.67 -25.44 5.77
N ALA A 44 -5.21 -24.42 6.48
CA ALA A 44 -5.99 -23.21 6.77
C ALA A 44 -5.32 -22.00 6.11
N LEU A 45 -6.10 -21.12 5.51
CA LEU A 45 -5.63 -19.85 4.97
C LEU A 45 -5.36 -18.87 6.11
N LEU A 46 -4.24 -18.15 6.04
CA LEU A 46 -3.91 -17.09 6.98
C LEU A 46 -4.66 -15.80 6.62
N PRO A 47 -5.28 -15.07 7.56
CA PRO A 47 -6.06 -13.86 7.24
C PRO A 47 -5.17 -12.63 7.02
N LEU A 48 -4.24 -12.74 6.06
CA LEU A 48 -3.34 -11.68 5.63
C LEU A 48 -4.11 -10.69 4.75
N LEU A 49 -4.41 -9.52 5.31
CA LEU A 49 -5.02 -8.43 4.56
C LEU A 49 -4.14 -8.04 3.36
N GLN A 50 -4.78 -7.59 2.29
CA GLN A 50 -4.13 -7.09 1.07
C GLN A 50 -4.62 -5.66 0.81
N LEU A 51 -3.75 -4.82 0.25
CA LEU A 51 -4.04 -3.45 -0.13
C LEU A 51 -3.95 -3.32 -1.64
N ASP A 52 -4.99 -2.75 -2.25
CA ASP A 52 -4.99 -2.37 -3.66
C ASP A 52 -5.05 -0.84 -3.79
N TYR A 53 -4.31 -0.30 -4.74
CA TYR A 53 -4.20 1.14 -5.01
C TYR A 53 -4.58 1.43 -6.46
N ALA A 54 -5.28 2.54 -6.69
CA ALA A 54 -5.61 3.00 -8.05
C ALA A 54 -5.26 4.49 -8.26
N PRO A 55 -3.96 4.87 -8.18
CA PRO A 55 -3.57 6.25 -8.40
C PRO A 55 -3.99 6.72 -9.81
N PRO A 56 -4.33 8.01 -10.00
CA PRO A 56 -4.79 8.53 -11.27
C PRO A 56 -3.60 8.85 -12.19
N THR A 57 -2.74 7.85 -12.41
CA THR A 57 -1.54 8.01 -13.21
C THR A 57 -1.84 7.98 -14.70
N ASP A 58 -1.03 8.69 -15.48
CA ASP A 58 -0.93 8.44 -16.91
C ASP A 58 -0.19 7.13 -17.24
N LEU A 59 0.00 6.86 -18.53
CA LEU A 59 0.70 5.66 -19.01
C LEU A 59 2.17 5.57 -18.55
N CYS A 60 2.75 6.67 -18.09
CA CYS A 60 4.11 6.72 -17.54
C CYS A 60 4.14 6.50 -16.02
N GLY A 61 3.00 6.21 -15.39
CA GLY A 61 2.92 6.05 -13.94
C GLY A 61 3.11 7.38 -13.19
N THR A 62 2.72 8.51 -13.80
CA THR A 62 2.91 9.84 -13.19
C THR A 62 1.61 10.60 -12.99
N VAL A 63 1.60 11.49 -11.99
CA VAL A 63 0.52 12.44 -11.70
C VAL A 63 1.07 13.86 -11.80
N SER A 64 0.24 14.84 -12.16
CA SER A 64 0.65 16.25 -12.18
C SER A 64 1.19 16.72 -10.82
N ALA A 65 2.41 17.24 -10.80
CA ALA A 65 3.05 17.81 -9.63
C ALA A 65 2.30 19.05 -9.13
N GLY A 66 2.39 19.33 -7.83
CA GLY A 66 1.85 20.56 -7.24
C GLY A 66 0.32 20.68 -7.23
N HIS A 67 -0.42 19.64 -7.64
CA HIS A 67 -1.87 19.62 -7.63
C HIS A 67 -2.38 18.52 -6.69
N PRO A 68 -3.49 18.72 -5.97
CA PRO A 68 -4.10 17.66 -5.19
C PRO A 68 -4.75 16.63 -6.11
N HIS A 69 -4.73 15.36 -5.70
CA HIS A 69 -5.37 14.28 -6.45
C HIS A 69 -5.97 13.22 -5.51
N ARG A 70 -6.80 12.36 -6.08
CA ARG A 70 -7.53 11.31 -5.35
C ARG A 70 -6.85 9.96 -5.55
N LEU A 71 -6.59 9.26 -4.46
CA LEU A 71 -6.06 7.90 -4.42
C LEU A 71 -7.10 6.96 -3.80
N PRO A 72 -7.86 6.21 -4.61
CA PRO A 72 -8.63 5.06 -4.14
C PRO A 72 -7.72 4.01 -3.51
N VAL A 73 -8.11 3.52 -2.35
CA VAL A 73 -7.44 2.45 -1.60
C VAL A 73 -8.49 1.43 -1.17
N THR A 74 -8.23 0.16 -1.46
CA THR A 74 -9.09 -0.95 -1.05
C THR A 74 -8.30 -1.90 -0.16
N VAL A 75 -8.90 -2.33 0.95
CA VAL A 75 -8.39 -3.46 1.73
C VAL A 75 -9.26 -4.68 1.49
N ARG A 76 -8.63 -5.82 1.23
CA ARG A 76 -9.31 -7.10 1.03
C ARG A 76 -8.60 -8.22 1.75
N GLN A 77 -9.23 -9.39 1.76
CA GLN A 77 -8.59 -10.64 2.16
C GLN A 77 -8.11 -11.37 0.89
N GLN A 78 -7.20 -12.32 1.07
CA GLN A 78 -6.83 -13.22 -0.02
C GLN A 78 -8.03 -14.04 -0.51
N PRO A 79 -8.05 -14.48 -1.78
CA PRO A 79 -9.08 -15.36 -2.30
C PRO A 79 -9.28 -16.59 -1.39
N GLY A 80 -10.53 -16.96 -1.14
CA GLY A 80 -10.90 -18.06 -0.25
C GLY A 80 -11.18 -17.64 1.21
N LEU A 81 -10.98 -16.37 1.56
CA LEU A 81 -11.42 -15.80 2.85
C LEU A 81 -12.52 -14.74 2.65
N PRO A 82 -13.44 -14.56 3.62
CA PRO A 82 -14.44 -13.51 3.57
C PRO A 82 -13.81 -12.12 3.53
N ALA A 83 -14.49 -11.16 2.90
CA ALA A 83 -14.05 -9.77 2.88
C ALA A 83 -13.91 -9.20 4.31
N PRO A 84 -12.90 -8.33 4.56
CA PRO A 84 -12.70 -7.74 5.87
C PRO A 84 -13.88 -6.83 6.25
N ARG A 85 -14.31 -6.92 7.50
CA ARG A 85 -15.43 -6.12 8.04
C ARG A 85 -14.91 -4.98 8.90
N GLY A 86 -15.61 -3.84 8.81
CA GLY A 86 -15.35 -2.66 9.65
C GLY A 86 -13.90 -2.17 9.60
N ALA A 87 -13.24 -2.30 8.45
CA ALA A 87 -11.85 -1.91 8.31
C ALA A 87 -11.67 -0.40 8.54
N ARG A 88 -10.59 -0.03 9.23
CA ARG A 88 -10.13 1.35 9.38
C ARG A 88 -8.86 1.50 8.58
N ILE A 89 -8.83 2.45 7.66
CA ILE A 89 -7.72 2.71 6.75
C ILE A 89 -7.15 4.09 7.02
N THR A 90 -5.82 4.19 7.13
CA THR A 90 -5.09 5.45 7.15
C THR A 90 -4.06 5.46 6.04
N VAL A 91 -3.85 6.62 5.41
CA VAL A 91 -2.86 6.81 4.35
C VAL A 91 -1.99 7.99 4.74
N ASP A 92 -0.69 7.76 4.84
CA ASP A 92 0.34 8.78 4.96
C ASP A 92 1.08 8.90 3.63
N VAL A 93 1.42 10.12 3.25
CA VAL A 93 2.12 10.45 2.02
C VAL A 93 3.46 11.13 2.30
N SER A 94 4.46 10.81 1.49
CA SER A 94 5.77 11.44 1.50
C SER A 94 6.14 11.88 0.08
N PHE A 95 6.78 13.05 -0.03
CA PHE A 95 7.34 13.59 -1.27
C PHE A 95 8.88 13.62 -1.26
N ASP A 96 9.49 13.05 -0.21
CA ASP A 96 10.93 13.03 0.07
C ASP A 96 11.41 11.59 0.34
N GLU A 97 10.85 10.64 -0.41
CA GLU A 97 11.21 9.21 -0.36
C GLU A 97 11.15 8.57 1.05
N GLY A 98 10.22 9.03 1.88
CA GLY A 98 9.91 8.45 3.19
C GLY A 98 10.63 9.10 4.37
N LEU A 99 11.35 10.20 4.15
CA LEU A 99 12.00 10.98 5.22
C LEU A 99 10.98 11.68 6.11
N SER A 100 9.92 12.26 5.53
CA SER A 100 8.80 12.86 6.26
C SER A 100 7.45 12.38 5.74
N TRP A 101 6.48 12.27 6.63
CA TRP A 101 5.16 11.69 6.35
C TRP A 101 4.06 12.65 6.74
N ARG A 102 3.06 12.80 5.87
CA ARG A 102 1.88 13.66 6.09
C ARG A 102 0.62 12.82 5.94
N ALA A 103 -0.30 12.91 6.88
CA ALA A 103 -1.58 12.23 6.79
C ALA A 103 -2.41 12.79 5.61
N ALA A 104 -2.93 11.89 4.77
CA ALA A 104 -3.89 12.23 3.73
C ALA A 104 -5.30 12.29 4.32
N ARG A 105 -6.15 13.17 3.77
CA ARG A 105 -7.56 13.23 4.16
C ARG A 105 -8.29 12.03 3.58
N ILE A 106 -8.92 11.22 4.42
CA ILE A 106 -9.69 10.05 3.99
C ILE A 106 -11.17 10.43 3.81
N ASN A 107 -11.74 10.03 2.68
CA ASN A 107 -13.19 10.07 2.43
C ASN A 107 -13.71 8.64 2.28
N GLY A 108 -14.79 8.31 2.99
CA GLY A 108 -15.34 6.96 3.06
C GLY A 108 -14.91 6.21 4.33
N THR A 109 -15.44 5.01 4.50
CA THR A 109 -15.21 4.14 5.65
C THR A 109 -15.23 2.67 5.22
N GLY A 110 -14.73 1.79 6.08
CA GLY A 110 -14.73 0.36 5.81
C GLY A 110 -13.62 -0.02 4.84
N ARG A 111 -13.94 -0.92 3.91
CA ARG A 111 -12.92 -1.59 3.08
C ARG A 111 -12.43 -0.79 1.88
N GLU A 112 -13.16 0.25 1.49
CA GLU A 112 -12.88 1.07 0.31
C GLU A 112 -12.94 2.53 0.74
N VAL A 113 -11.84 3.25 0.53
CA VAL A 113 -11.74 4.67 0.85
C VAL A 113 -11.06 5.42 -0.29
N VAL A 114 -11.24 6.73 -0.29
CA VAL A 114 -10.48 7.62 -1.18
C VAL A 114 -9.68 8.60 -0.36
N ALA A 115 -8.35 8.47 -0.43
CA ALA A 115 -7.42 9.43 0.14
C ALA A 115 -7.26 10.64 -0.79
N THR A 116 -7.38 11.84 -0.25
CA THR A 116 -7.01 13.08 -0.94
C THR A 116 -5.55 13.37 -0.63
N ILE A 117 -4.70 13.21 -1.64
CA ILE A 117 -3.29 13.58 -1.57
C ILE A 117 -3.22 15.10 -1.81
N ALA A 118 -2.64 15.81 -0.84
CA ALA A 118 -2.49 17.26 -0.96
C ALA A 118 -1.47 17.60 -2.06
N ALA A 119 -1.59 18.82 -2.60
CA ALA A 119 -0.56 19.38 -3.47
C ALA A 119 0.83 19.30 -2.81
N GLY A 120 1.81 18.84 -3.56
CA GLY A 120 3.18 18.67 -3.09
C GLY A 120 4.08 18.09 -4.18
N GLY A 121 5.36 18.00 -3.85
CA GLY A 121 6.41 17.54 -4.75
C GLY A 121 6.68 18.50 -5.93
N ALA A 122 7.62 18.10 -6.76
CA ALA A 122 8.03 18.82 -7.96
C ALA A 122 8.05 17.85 -9.16
N PRO A 123 7.99 18.36 -10.40
CA PRO A 123 8.23 17.54 -11.58
C PRO A 123 9.54 16.74 -11.47
N GLY A 124 9.51 15.46 -11.85
CA GLY A 124 10.62 14.53 -11.68
C GLY A 124 10.73 13.92 -10.27
N GLY A 125 9.93 14.39 -9.31
CA GLY A 125 9.81 13.80 -7.98
C GLY A 125 8.95 12.54 -7.97
N THR A 126 8.81 11.96 -6.79
CA THR A 126 7.97 10.78 -6.59
C THR A 126 7.08 10.95 -5.37
N VAL A 127 6.04 10.13 -5.30
CA VAL A 127 5.20 9.99 -4.11
C VAL A 127 5.44 8.63 -3.49
N SER A 128 5.73 8.62 -2.18
CA SER A 128 5.79 7.42 -1.37
C SER A 128 4.55 7.32 -0.49
N LEU A 129 4.08 6.10 -0.24
CA LEU A 129 2.86 5.82 0.51
C LEU A 129 3.18 4.96 1.73
N ARG A 130 2.53 5.27 2.85
CA ARG A 130 2.46 4.39 4.00
C ARG A 130 1.01 4.21 4.39
N VAL A 131 0.50 2.99 4.24
CA VAL A 131 -0.91 2.68 4.44
C VAL A 131 -1.07 1.65 5.54
N ARG A 132 -2.00 1.92 6.45
CA ARG A 132 -2.36 1.00 7.53
C ARG A 132 -3.82 0.64 7.41
N ALA A 133 -4.13 -0.63 7.57
CA ALA A 133 -5.51 -1.10 7.69
C ALA A 133 -5.65 -2.10 8.83
N ARG A 134 -6.76 -2.03 9.58
CA ARG A 134 -7.13 -2.99 10.62
C ARG A 134 -8.61 -3.32 10.52
N ASP A 135 -8.96 -4.61 10.54
CA ASP A 135 -10.34 -5.09 10.54
C ASP A 135 -10.87 -5.36 11.97
N THR A 136 -12.18 -5.62 12.09
CA THR A 136 -12.79 -5.92 13.41
C THR A 136 -12.46 -7.31 13.93
N ALA A 137 -11.87 -8.19 13.11
CA ALA A 137 -11.36 -9.49 13.54
C ALA A 137 -9.95 -9.40 14.16
N GLY A 138 -9.35 -8.20 14.14
CA GLY A 138 -8.05 -7.92 14.72
C GLY A 138 -6.88 -8.13 13.77
N ASN A 139 -7.13 -8.44 12.49
CA ASN A 139 -6.08 -8.52 11.48
C ASN A 139 -5.65 -7.11 11.09
N ALA A 140 -4.35 -6.92 10.89
CA ALA A 140 -3.79 -5.64 10.46
C ALA A 140 -2.72 -5.81 9.40
N ILE A 141 -2.58 -4.78 8.58
CA ILE A 141 -1.49 -4.60 7.62
C ILE A 141 -0.96 -3.16 7.74
N GLU A 142 0.36 -3.03 7.73
CA GLU A 142 1.07 -1.78 7.46
C GLU A 142 1.96 -2.01 6.25
N GLN A 143 1.80 -1.19 5.21
CA GLN A 143 2.60 -1.25 4.01
C GLN A 143 3.21 0.11 3.71
N THR A 144 4.53 0.14 3.53
CA THR A 144 5.27 1.29 3.01
C THR A 144 5.74 0.97 1.59
N VAL A 145 5.37 1.82 0.63
CA VAL A 145 5.81 1.75 -0.77
C VAL A 145 6.60 3.01 -1.06
N LEU A 146 7.91 2.88 -1.25
CA LEU A 146 8.76 4.00 -1.65
C LEU A 146 8.66 4.21 -3.15
N ARG A 147 8.57 5.48 -3.55
CA ARG A 147 8.43 5.90 -4.96
C ARG A 147 7.28 5.16 -5.67
N ALA A 148 6.11 5.11 -5.02
CA ALA A 148 4.93 4.40 -5.51
C ALA A 148 4.48 4.86 -6.91
N TYR A 149 4.59 6.16 -7.21
CA TYR A 149 4.38 6.73 -8.54
C TYR A 149 5.16 8.04 -8.69
N GLY A 150 5.37 8.49 -9.94
CA GLY A 150 6.12 9.70 -10.27
C GLY A 150 5.27 10.97 -10.31
N LEU A 151 5.94 12.12 -10.37
CA LEU A 151 5.33 13.44 -10.54
C LEU A 151 5.84 14.11 -11.81
N ARG A 152 4.95 14.74 -12.57
CA ARG A 152 5.28 15.46 -13.82
C ARG A 152 4.80 16.90 -13.85
#